data_AF-A0A5K0Z911-F1
#
_entry.id   AF-A0A5K0Z911-F1
#
_cell.length_a   1.000
_cell.length_b   1.000
_cell.length_c   1.000
_cell.angle_alpha   90.00
_cell.angle_beta   90.00
_cell.angle_gamma   90.00
#
_symmetry.space_group_name_H-M   'P 1'
#
loop_
_entity.id
_entity.type
_entity.pdbx_description
1 polymer ?
#
loop_
_entity_poly.entity_id
_entity_poly.type
_entity_poly.pdbx_seq_one_letter_code
_entity_poly.pdbx_strand_id
1 'polypeptide(L)' 'VWNPWEEKSKSMVDFGDNEYKQMLCVDGAAIEKPITLKPGEEWIDRLE' A
#
# COMPACT_ATOMS: atom_id res chain seq x y z
N VAL A 1 -4.87 3.12 -3.81
CA VAL A 1 -6.09 2.74 -3.08
C VAL A 1 -6.33 1.26 -3.29
N TRP A 2 -6.47 0.49 -2.21
CA TRP A 2 -6.61 -0.96 -2.30
C TRP A 2 -7.45 -1.56 -1.17
N ASN A 3 -8.20 -2.59 -1.50
CA ASN A 3 -8.84 -3.49 -0.55
C ASN A 3 -8.86 -4.91 -1.14
N PRO A 4 -8.56 -5.97 -0.35
CA PRO A 4 -8.52 -7.34 -0.85
C PRO A 4 -9.89 -7.88 -1.30
N TRP A 5 -11.00 -7.39 -0.76
CA TRP A 5 -12.33 -8.02 -0.92
C TRP A 5 -12.34 -9.51 -0.55
N GLU A 6 -13.49 -10.13 -0.74
CA GLU A 6 -13.85 -11.42 -0.16
C GLU A 6 -12.87 -12.55 -0.52
N GLU A 7 -12.64 -12.78 -1.82
CA GLU A 7 -11.85 -13.92 -2.29
C GLU A 7 -10.39 -13.84 -1.84
N LYS A 8 -9.79 -12.65 -1.90
CA LYS A 8 -8.40 -12.47 -1.47
C LYS A 8 -8.28 -12.55 0.05
N SER A 9 -9.23 -11.99 0.80
CA SER A 9 -9.23 -12.06 2.27
C SER A 9 -9.25 -13.49 2.78
N LYS A 10 -10.14 -14.35 2.25
CA LYS A 10 -10.21 -15.77 2.61
C LYS A 10 -8.92 -16.56 2.31
N SER A 11 -8.10 -16.06 1.38
CA SER A 11 -6.84 -16.71 0.99
C SER A 11 -5.63 -16.29 1.84
N MET A 12 -5.76 -15.20 2.62
CA MET A 12 -4.69 -14.63 3.42
C MET A 12 -4.73 -15.23 4.83
N VAL A 13 -3.77 -16.09 5.15
CA VAL A 13 -3.76 -16.87 6.41
C VAL A 13 -3.59 -15.99 7.67
N ASP A 14 -3.15 -14.76 7.49
CA ASP A 14 -2.89 -13.75 8.52
C ASP A 14 -3.93 -12.61 8.53
N PHE A 15 -5.00 -12.73 7.74
CA PHE A 15 -6.04 -11.71 7.61
C PHE A 15 -7.44 -12.33 7.72
N GLY A 16 -8.30 -11.77 8.58
CA GLY A 16 -9.60 -12.36 8.84
C GLY A 16 -10.56 -12.26 7.65
N ASP A 17 -11.38 -13.31 7.43
CA ASP A 17 -12.33 -13.41 6.30
C ASP A 17 -13.21 -12.17 6.08
N ASN A 18 -13.51 -11.41 7.14
CA ASN A 18 -14.39 -10.24 7.10
C ASN A 18 -13.69 -8.90 7.43
N GLU A 19 -12.39 -8.90 7.73
CA GLU A 19 -11.66 -7.69 8.13
C GLU A 19 -11.62 -6.64 7.02
N TYR A 20 -11.68 -7.08 5.77
CA TYR A 20 -11.74 -6.21 4.60
C TYR A 20 -12.89 -5.20 4.64
N LYS A 21 -14.00 -5.52 5.34
CA LYS A 21 -15.17 -4.65 5.44
C LYS A 21 -14.92 -3.39 6.26
N GLN A 22 -13.86 -3.36 7.06
CA GLN A 22 -13.56 -2.29 8.01
C GLN A 22 -12.21 -1.63 7.73
N MET A 23 -11.64 -1.84 6.54
CA MET A 23 -10.35 -1.26 6.16
C MET A 23 -10.36 -0.72 4.73
N LEU A 24 -9.43 0.19 4.44
CA LEU A 24 -9.08 0.64 3.10
C LEU A 24 -7.62 1.09 3.12
N CYS A 25 -6.78 0.57 2.23
CA CYS A 25 -5.41 1.06 2.07
C CYS A 25 -5.43 2.30 1.18
N VAL A 26 -4.93 3.42 1.71
CA VAL A 26 -4.78 4.69 1.03
C VAL A 26 -3.33 5.15 1.20
N ASP A 27 -2.50 4.81 0.22
CA ASP A 27 -1.07 5.03 0.28
C ASP A 27 -0.61 6.04 -0.78
N GLY A 28 0.26 6.96 -0.36
CA GLY A 28 1.02 7.84 -1.23
C GLY A 28 2.30 7.14 -1.66
N ALA A 29 2.62 7.21 -2.96
CA ALA A 29 3.82 6.56 -3.49
C ALA A 29 4.25 7.13 -4.84
N ALA A 30 5.57 7.16 -5.08
CA ALA A 30 6.18 7.46 -6.37
C ALA A 30 6.35 6.18 -7.22
N ILE A 31 5.23 5.66 -7.76
CA ILE A 31 5.22 4.35 -8.46
C ILE A 31 5.36 4.49 -9.98
N GLU A 32 4.67 5.45 -10.60
CA GLU A 32 4.66 5.59 -12.07
C GLU A 32 5.97 6.15 -12.64
N LYS A 33 6.60 7.07 -11.89
CA LYS A 33 7.82 7.76 -12.30
C LYS A 33 8.90 7.50 -11.25
N PRO A 34 9.85 6.58 -11.54
CA PRO A 34 10.92 6.27 -10.60
C PRO A 34 11.77 7.49 -10.28
N ILE A 35 12.09 7.67 -9.01
CA ILE A 35 13.01 8.70 -8.56
C ILE A 35 14.41 8.11 -8.57
N THR A 36 15.32 8.74 -9.30
CA THR A 36 16.74 8.34 -9.35
C THR A 36 17.54 9.29 -8.47
N LEU A 37 18.24 8.73 -7.48
CA LEU A 37 19.13 9.48 -6.59
C LEU A 37 20.59 9.28 -6.98
N LYS A 38 21.34 10.38 -7.00
CA LYS A 38 22.82 10.37 -7.14
C LYS A 38 23.48 10.15 -5.78
N PRO A 39 24.79 9.84 -5.73
CA PRO A 39 25.51 9.74 -4.48
C PRO A 39 25.35 11.02 -3.64
N GLY A 40 24.87 10.86 -2.40
CA GLY A 40 24.64 11.96 -1.46
C GLY A 40 23.26 12.62 -1.52
N GLU A 41 22.37 12.20 -2.43
CA GLU A 41 20.98 12.68 -2.47
C GLU A 41 20.05 11.82 -1.60
N GLU A 42 18.99 12.44 -1.07
CA GLU A 42 17.93 11.81 -0.29
C GLU A 42 16.57 12.10 -0.90
N TRP A 43 15.62 11.19 -0.67
CA TRP A 43 14.21 11.39 -1.02
C TRP A 43 13.36 11.26 0.24
N ILE A 44 12.46 12.22 0.43
CA ILE A 44 11.52 12.27 1.55
C ILE A 44 10.13 12.50 0.95
N ASP A 45 9.18 11.69 1.40
CA ASP A 45 7.77 11.87 1.11
C ASP A 45 6.98 12.01 2.42
N ARG A 46 5.81 12.63 2.35
CA ARG A 46 4.89 12.79 3.47
C ARG A 46 3.47 12.59 2.97
N LEU A 47 2.81 11.60 3.57
CA LEU A 47 1.36 11.50 3.52
C LEU A 47 0.79 12.52 4.52
N GLU A 48 -0.06 13.42 4.07
CA GLU A 48 -0.87 14.31 4.93
C GLU A 48 -2.24 13.72 5.23
#